data_AF-A0A6M3JR13-F1
#
_entry.id   AF-A0A6M3JR13-F1
#
_cell.length_a   1.000
_cell.length_b   1.000
_cell.length_c   1.000
_cell.angle_alpha   90.00
_cell.angle_beta   90.00
_cell.angle_gamma   90.00
#
_symmetry.space_group_name_H-M   'P 1'
#
loop_
_entity.id
_entity.type
_entity.pdbx_description
1 polymer ?
#
loop_
_entity_poly.entity_id
_entity_poly.type
_entity_poly.pdbx_seq_one_letter_code
_entity_poly.pdbx_strand_id
1 'polypeptide(L)'
;MSWTAPRTWTAGEIVTAAIMNSAVRDDLRFIKGLDGTVVLEDGLNLGANELTINSLETVGVDGIVNKEQMEDHTHADADNCGTVAHSALTGLTTGDDHTQYQKESLLTTQGDMPYATGASAWARLAKGGALQYLRMNAGDTAPEWATAPSDSIAMYGDGNDGNVTISVNTNLSRDMYYNNLTIDSTKILSTKGYRIFVAGALDNNGTIEHNGASTANGTGGAGAVTGTMSGGGDGGNSNGGGGGGGGGGGLIFIASRTIDNTGGVIQANGGNGSDGISIAEGQSGTGSAGGSVSPSAEGGAGGAGGQGNGTAGGAGGTTTTTYGVRSALQELVSKTIGGGAGGGGGSCNQTIGAGGGGGGGGGAIIIIYDTVTAWATEECAGGSGGAFLTDGTNGTAGTAGTVIKIANI
;
A
#
# COMPACT_ATOMS: atom_id res chain seq x y z
N MET A 1 9.83 -103.75 45.90
CA MET A 1 8.98 -104.15 47.04
C MET A 1 7.65 -104.55 46.47
N SER A 2 7.24 -105.80 46.67
CA SER A 2 6.00 -106.35 46.10
C SER A 2 4.79 -105.65 46.74
N TRP A 3 3.85 -105.21 45.92
CA TRP A 3 2.55 -104.74 46.37
C TRP A 3 1.90 -105.84 47.22
N THR A 4 1.65 -105.56 48.50
CA THR A 4 0.82 -106.43 49.33
C THR A 4 -0.63 -106.19 48.92
N ALA A 5 -1.31 -107.25 48.50
CA ALA A 5 -2.70 -107.18 48.04
C ALA A 5 -3.60 -106.40 49.05
N PRO A 6 -4.58 -105.61 48.58
CA PRO A 6 -5.47 -104.81 49.40
C PRO A 6 -6.04 -105.66 50.52
N ARG A 7 -5.80 -105.23 51.77
CA ARG A 7 -6.32 -105.93 52.93
C ARG A 7 -7.84 -105.80 52.93
N THR A 8 -8.56 -106.93 52.94
CA THR A 8 -9.99 -106.95 53.25
C THR A 8 -10.16 -106.77 54.76
N TRP A 9 -10.76 -105.67 55.19
CA TRP A 9 -11.03 -105.42 56.62
C TRP A 9 -12.23 -106.25 57.09
N THR A 10 -12.12 -106.87 58.27
CA THR A 10 -13.25 -107.59 58.89
C THR A 10 -13.89 -106.75 59.98
N ALA A 11 -15.22 -106.79 60.09
CA ALA A 11 -15.93 -106.02 61.10
C ALA A 11 -15.54 -106.49 62.52
N GLY A 12 -15.13 -105.53 63.38
CA GLY A 12 -14.70 -105.80 64.75
C GLY A 12 -13.20 -106.05 64.92
N GLU A 13 -12.42 -105.98 63.84
CA GLU A 13 -10.96 -106.09 63.90
C GLU A 13 -10.33 -104.89 64.64
N ILE A 14 -9.45 -105.15 65.62
CA ILE A 14 -8.71 -104.10 66.31
C ILE A 14 -7.63 -103.57 65.37
N VAL A 15 -7.85 -102.37 64.84
CA VAL A 15 -6.87 -101.69 63.99
C VAL A 15 -5.72 -101.19 64.86
N THR A 16 -4.56 -101.85 64.77
CA THR A 16 -3.34 -101.35 65.41
C THR A 16 -2.72 -100.24 64.56
N ALA A 17 -2.01 -99.32 65.21
CA ALA A 17 -1.32 -98.23 64.52
C ALA A 17 -0.36 -98.74 63.43
N ALA A 18 0.29 -99.90 63.64
CA ALA A 18 1.18 -100.50 62.64
C ALA A 18 0.45 -100.91 61.36
N ILE A 19 -0.78 -101.42 61.49
CA ILE A 19 -1.63 -101.79 60.36
C ILE A 19 -2.08 -100.53 59.61
N MET A 20 -2.58 -99.53 60.34
CA MET A 20 -3.05 -98.27 59.74
C MET A 20 -1.93 -97.53 59.02
N ASN A 21 -0.74 -97.43 59.64
CA ASN A 21 0.40 -96.74 59.05
C ASN A 21 0.91 -97.40 57.76
N SER A 22 0.82 -98.74 57.68
CA SER A 22 1.21 -99.45 56.46
C SER A 22 0.23 -99.16 55.31
N ALA A 23 -1.07 -99.19 55.58
CA ALA A 23 -2.09 -98.86 54.57
C ALA A 23 -1.99 -97.38 54.12
N VAL A 24 -1.92 -96.44 55.06
CA VAL A 24 -1.83 -95.00 54.74
C VAL A 24 -0.57 -94.67 53.93
N ARG A 25 0.56 -95.33 54.23
CA ARG A 25 1.80 -95.13 53.48
C ARG A 25 1.66 -95.62 52.04
N ASP A 26 1.03 -96.76 51.84
CA ASP A 26 0.88 -97.37 50.52
C ASP A 26 -0.10 -96.54 49.65
N ASP A 27 -1.19 -96.03 50.23
CA ASP A 27 -2.14 -95.11 49.55
C ASP A 27 -1.48 -93.78 49.16
N LEU A 28 -0.69 -93.19 50.06
CA LEU A 28 0.03 -91.93 49.78
C LEU A 28 1.07 -92.09 48.67
N ARG A 29 1.68 -93.28 48.54
CA ARG A 29 2.70 -93.54 47.51
C ARG A 29 2.05 -93.72 46.14
N PHE A 30 0.87 -94.35 46.10
CA PHE A 30 0.06 -94.45 44.88
C PHE A 30 -0.40 -93.07 44.39
N ILE A 31 -1.04 -92.25 45.23
CA ILE A 31 -1.53 -90.91 44.84
C ILE A 31 -0.40 -89.97 44.37
N LYS A 32 0.82 -90.15 44.89
CA LYS A 32 1.99 -89.37 44.48
C LYS A 32 2.64 -89.84 43.17
N GLY A 33 2.09 -90.84 42.49
CA GLY A 33 2.58 -91.35 41.21
C GLY A 33 3.94 -92.05 41.29
N LEU A 34 4.40 -92.40 42.50
CA LEU A 34 5.71 -93.02 42.73
C LEU A 34 5.74 -94.51 42.35
N ASP A 35 4.57 -95.12 42.12
CA ASP A 35 4.40 -96.53 41.80
C ASP A 35 3.64 -96.77 40.46
N GLY A 36 3.57 -95.74 39.59
CA GLY A 36 2.91 -95.80 38.27
C GLY A 36 1.98 -94.61 38.03
N THR A 37 1.36 -94.55 36.84
CA THR A 37 0.40 -93.48 36.49
C THR A 37 -0.86 -93.59 37.35
N VAL A 38 -1.18 -92.50 38.06
CA VAL A 38 -2.46 -92.36 38.76
C VAL A 38 -3.51 -92.01 37.72
N VAL A 39 -4.41 -92.95 37.43
CA VAL A 39 -5.60 -92.70 36.61
C VAL A 39 -6.72 -92.35 37.58
N LEU A 40 -7.06 -91.06 37.65
CA LEU A 40 -8.31 -90.64 38.29
C LEU A 40 -9.45 -90.96 37.32
N GLU A 41 -10.55 -91.50 37.84
CA GLU A 41 -11.70 -91.99 37.06
C GLU A 41 -12.13 -90.95 36.01
N ASP A 42 -11.86 -91.27 34.74
CA ASP A 42 -12.14 -90.50 33.52
C ASP A 42 -11.43 -89.15 33.31
N GLY A 43 -10.12 -89.20 33.06
CA GLY A 43 -9.52 -88.35 32.01
C GLY A 43 -8.35 -87.45 32.42
N LEU A 44 -7.88 -87.53 33.67
CA LEU A 44 -6.76 -86.71 34.15
C LEU A 44 -5.55 -87.58 34.52
N ASN A 45 -4.47 -87.51 33.74
CA ASN A 45 -3.20 -88.15 34.07
C ASN A 45 -2.21 -87.12 34.64
N LEU A 46 -1.79 -87.33 35.88
CA LEU A 46 -0.74 -86.56 36.54
C LEU A 46 0.61 -87.25 36.28
N GLY A 47 1.31 -86.81 35.24
CA GLY A 47 2.70 -87.20 35.01
C GLY A 47 3.65 -86.48 35.97
N ALA A 48 4.86 -87.01 36.15
CA ALA A 48 5.82 -86.49 37.12
C ALA A 48 6.15 -84.99 36.97
N ASN A 49 5.97 -84.41 35.77
CA ASN A 49 6.22 -82.99 35.48
C ASN A 49 5.20 -82.35 34.51
N GLU A 50 4.11 -83.03 34.11
CA GLU A 50 3.14 -82.49 33.15
C GLU A 50 1.75 -83.11 33.35
N LEU A 51 0.71 -82.26 33.28
CA LEU A 51 -0.69 -82.67 33.31
C LEU A 51 -1.12 -83.01 31.87
N THR A 52 -1.42 -84.28 31.59
CA THR A 52 -1.90 -84.71 30.28
C THR A 52 -3.37 -85.13 30.37
N ILE A 53 -4.22 -84.49 29.56
CA ILE A 53 -5.65 -84.81 29.42
C ILE A 53 -5.77 -85.72 28.21
N ASN A 54 -6.05 -87.00 28.44
CA ASN A 54 -5.91 -88.05 27.42
C ASN A 54 -7.09 -88.17 26.44
N SER A 55 -8.16 -87.39 26.61
CA SER A 55 -9.37 -87.48 25.77
C SER A 55 -9.89 -86.13 25.30
N LEU A 56 -9.00 -85.21 24.89
CA LEU A 56 -9.41 -84.08 24.06
C LEU A 56 -9.62 -84.55 22.60
N GLU A 57 -10.54 -85.50 22.42
CA GLU A 57 -11.07 -85.93 21.12
C GLU A 57 -12.03 -84.85 20.62
N THR A 58 -11.49 -83.88 19.87
CA THR A 58 -12.22 -82.97 18.96
C THR A 58 -13.52 -82.35 19.51
N VAL A 59 -13.41 -81.48 20.51
CA VAL A 59 -14.26 -80.29 20.54
C VAL A 59 -13.47 -79.19 19.84
N GLY A 60 -13.95 -78.77 18.68
CA GLY A 60 -13.28 -77.79 17.83
C GLY A 60 -12.77 -76.61 18.65
N VAL A 61 -11.49 -76.29 18.45
CA VAL A 61 -10.87 -75.04 18.93
C VAL A 61 -11.54 -73.81 18.30
N ASP A 62 -12.50 -74.03 17.39
CA ASP A 62 -13.44 -73.08 16.81
C ASP A 62 -14.41 -72.43 17.81
N GLY A 63 -14.39 -72.82 19.09
CA GLY A 63 -15.20 -72.21 20.15
C GLY A 63 -14.42 -71.50 21.25
N ILE A 64 -13.08 -71.52 21.24
CA ILE A 64 -12.27 -70.98 22.36
C ILE A 64 -11.27 -69.90 21.90
N VAL A 65 -10.96 -69.79 20.60
CA VAL A 65 -10.26 -68.62 20.07
C VAL A 65 -10.81 -68.32 18.68
N ASN A 66 -11.64 -67.29 18.55
CA ASN A 66 -12.05 -66.74 17.24
C ASN A 66 -10.79 -66.23 16.52
N LYS A 67 -10.07 -67.11 15.82
CA LYS A 67 -8.95 -66.75 14.95
C LYS A 67 -9.41 -65.91 13.74
N GLU A 68 -10.72 -65.79 13.51
CA GLU A 68 -11.32 -64.87 12.53
C GLU A 68 -11.50 -63.43 13.06
N GLN A 69 -11.25 -63.15 14.34
CA GLN A 69 -11.26 -61.77 14.91
C GLN A 69 -9.87 -61.25 15.28
N MET A 70 -8.82 -62.00 14.97
CA MET A 70 -7.44 -61.49 14.95
C MET A 70 -6.89 -61.57 13.53
N GLU A 71 -7.65 -61.04 12.57
CA GLU A 71 -6.98 -60.40 11.45
C GLU A 71 -6.10 -59.31 12.03
N ASP A 72 -4.82 -59.45 11.71
CA ASP A 72 -3.73 -58.52 11.96
C ASP A 72 -4.18 -57.08 11.63
N HIS A 73 -4.64 -56.32 12.63
CA HIS A 73 -4.75 -54.88 12.46
C HIS A 73 -3.36 -54.30 12.70
N THR A 74 -2.55 -54.34 11.65
CA THR A 74 -1.39 -53.47 11.58
C THR A 74 -1.88 -52.02 11.61
N HIS A 75 -1.33 -51.19 12.49
CA HIS A 75 -1.41 -49.74 12.36
C HIS A 75 -0.48 -49.29 11.22
N ALA A 76 -0.76 -49.76 10.01
CA ALA A 76 -0.22 -49.19 8.79
C ALA A 76 -1.10 -47.99 8.42
N ASP A 77 -0.89 -46.88 9.10
CA ASP A 77 -1.11 -45.53 8.53
C ASP A 77 -0.63 -44.48 9.54
N ALA A 78 0.70 -44.32 9.60
CA ALA A 78 1.29 -43.11 10.16
C ALA A 78 1.08 -41.87 9.26
N ASP A 79 0.40 -42.02 8.11
CA ASP A 79 0.24 -40.95 7.11
C ASP A 79 -1.20 -40.41 6.97
N ASN A 80 -2.18 -40.93 7.70
CA ASN A 80 -3.56 -40.44 7.64
C ASN A 80 -3.95 -39.59 8.85
N CYS A 81 -3.32 -38.42 8.95
CA CYS A 81 -3.76 -37.34 9.81
C CYS A 81 -5.10 -36.76 9.30
N GLY A 82 -6.24 -37.36 9.67
CA GLY A 82 -7.52 -36.62 9.72
C GLY A 82 -8.75 -37.21 9.03
N THR A 83 -8.83 -38.52 8.77
CA THR A 83 -10.12 -39.12 8.39
C THR A 83 -10.63 -40.08 9.46
N VAL A 84 -11.85 -39.84 9.94
CA VAL A 84 -12.55 -40.74 10.86
C VAL A 84 -12.87 -42.02 10.09
N ALA A 85 -12.34 -43.14 10.53
CA ALA A 85 -12.68 -44.45 9.97
C ALA A 85 -14.18 -44.72 10.20
N HIS A 86 -15.00 -44.67 9.15
CA HIS A 86 -16.44 -44.94 9.21
C HIS A 86 -16.77 -46.43 9.44
N SER A 87 -15.78 -47.28 9.65
CA SER A 87 -15.93 -48.73 9.88
C SER A 87 -16.45 -49.09 11.28
N ALA A 88 -16.58 -48.13 12.20
CA ALA A 88 -17.02 -48.39 13.57
C ALA A 88 -18.55 -48.24 13.80
N LEU A 89 -19.35 -47.89 12.78
CA LEU A 89 -20.80 -47.78 12.90
C LEU A 89 -21.48 -49.05 12.35
N THR A 90 -21.91 -49.91 13.26
CA THR A 90 -22.65 -51.13 12.95
C THR A 90 -24.01 -50.79 12.33
N GLY A 91 -24.19 -51.12 11.04
CA GLY A 91 -25.46 -50.91 10.31
C GLY A 91 -25.33 -50.53 8.84
N LEU A 92 -24.13 -50.17 8.36
CA LEU A 92 -23.89 -49.92 6.93
C LEU A 92 -23.13 -51.10 6.31
N THR A 93 -23.86 -52.01 5.65
CA THR A 93 -23.29 -53.23 5.04
C THR A 93 -22.77 -53.03 3.62
N THR A 94 -22.75 -51.81 3.13
CA THR A 94 -22.04 -51.41 1.92
C THR A 94 -21.39 -50.09 2.27
N GLY A 95 -20.06 -50.04 2.24
CA GLY A 95 -19.32 -48.79 2.42
C GLY A 95 -20.02 -47.70 1.63
N ASP A 96 -20.34 -46.60 2.30
CA ASP A 96 -21.07 -45.52 1.70
C ASP A 96 -20.14 -44.74 0.75
N ASP A 97 -19.90 -45.34 -0.42
CA ASP A 97 -19.49 -44.65 -1.62
C ASP A 97 -20.71 -43.95 -2.23
N HIS A 98 -21.46 -43.15 -1.46
CA HIS A 98 -22.32 -42.15 -2.05
C HIS A 98 -21.37 -41.27 -2.88
N THR A 99 -21.30 -41.54 -4.18
CA THR A 99 -20.76 -40.66 -5.23
C THR A 99 -21.38 -39.26 -5.17
N GLN A 100 -22.43 -39.10 -4.36
CA GLN A 100 -23.06 -37.86 -3.95
C GLN A 100 -22.14 -36.93 -3.12
N TYR A 101 -21.05 -37.44 -2.52
CA TYR A 101 -20.03 -36.63 -1.85
C TYR A 101 -18.71 -36.62 -2.65
N GLN A 102 -18.78 -36.37 -3.96
CA GLN A 102 -17.60 -35.82 -4.62
C GLN A 102 -17.30 -34.46 -3.96
N LYS A 103 -16.19 -34.39 -3.21
CA LYS A 103 -15.66 -33.12 -2.74
C LYS A 103 -15.15 -32.34 -3.95
N GLU A 104 -16.05 -31.69 -4.67
CA GLU A 104 -15.67 -30.68 -5.65
C GLU A 104 -15.09 -29.50 -4.89
N SER A 105 -13.77 -29.48 -4.76
CA SER A 105 -13.08 -28.31 -4.25
C SER A 105 -13.26 -27.19 -5.28
N LEU A 106 -14.07 -26.17 -4.95
CA LEU A 106 -14.24 -24.97 -5.76
C LEU A 106 -12.89 -24.30 -6.08
N LEU A 107 -11.89 -24.47 -5.20
CA LEU A 107 -10.53 -24.00 -5.38
C LEU A 107 -9.67 -25.15 -5.90
N THR A 108 -9.18 -25.03 -7.14
CA THR A 108 -8.44 -26.09 -7.84
C THR A 108 -6.94 -25.86 -7.84
N THR A 109 -6.49 -24.64 -7.53
CA THR A 109 -5.08 -24.25 -7.58
C THR A 109 -4.71 -23.41 -6.35
N GLN A 110 -3.46 -23.55 -5.90
CA GLN A 110 -2.93 -22.73 -4.81
C GLN A 110 -3.03 -21.24 -5.16
N GLY A 111 -3.62 -20.46 -4.25
CA GLY A 111 -3.83 -19.01 -4.44
C GLY A 111 -5.14 -18.65 -5.13
N ASP A 112 -5.98 -19.62 -5.50
CA ASP A 112 -7.36 -19.33 -5.93
C ASP A 112 -8.16 -18.71 -4.77
N MET A 113 -9.08 -17.80 -5.11
CA MET A 113 -9.95 -17.12 -4.15
C MET A 113 -11.43 -17.42 -4.44
N PRO A 114 -12.24 -17.79 -3.43
CA PRO A 114 -13.68 -17.91 -3.60
C PRO A 114 -14.35 -16.52 -3.49
N TYR A 115 -15.36 -16.25 -4.32
CA TYR A 115 -16.19 -15.06 -4.20
C TYR A 115 -17.66 -15.38 -4.49
N ALA A 116 -18.58 -14.58 -3.94
CA ALA A 116 -20.00 -14.76 -4.16
C ALA A 116 -20.45 -14.13 -5.49
N THR A 117 -21.22 -14.86 -6.28
CA THR A 117 -21.87 -14.37 -7.53
C THR A 117 -23.36 -14.10 -7.35
N GLY A 118 -23.91 -14.41 -6.17
CA GLY A 118 -25.31 -14.24 -5.82
C GLY A 118 -25.62 -14.85 -4.46
N ALA A 119 -26.89 -14.83 -4.05
CA ALA A 119 -27.32 -15.46 -2.80
C ALA A 119 -27.01 -16.96 -2.85
N SER A 120 -26.17 -17.44 -1.92
CA SER A 120 -25.74 -18.85 -1.84
C SER A 120 -25.00 -19.38 -3.08
N ALA A 121 -24.54 -18.51 -3.98
CA ALA A 121 -23.78 -18.89 -5.17
C ALA A 121 -22.33 -18.41 -5.04
N TRP A 122 -21.39 -19.35 -5.18
CA TRP A 122 -19.95 -19.09 -5.09
C TRP A 122 -19.28 -19.41 -6.43
N ALA A 123 -18.28 -18.63 -6.80
CA ALA A 123 -17.43 -18.86 -7.95
C ALA A 123 -15.95 -18.79 -7.56
N ARG A 124 -15.10 -19.34 -8.44
CA ARG A 124 -13.65 -19.34 -8.31
C ARG A 124 -13.09 -18.14 -9.07
N LEU A 125 -12.32 -17.30 -8.38
CA LEU A 125 -11.38 -16.37 -9.02
C LEU A 125 -10.01 -17.06 -9.03
N ALA A 126 -9.48 -17.34 -10.22
CA ALA A 126 -8.17 -17.96 -10.38
C ALA A 126 -7.08 -17.10 -9.74
N LYS A 127 -5.97 -17.68 -9.27
CA LYS A 127 -4.86 -16.90 -8.70
C LYS A 127 -4.39 -15.77 -9.64
N GLY A 128 -4.06 -14.62 -9.06
CA GLY A 128 -3.46 -13.50 -9.78
C GLY A 128 -2.04 -13.81 -10.28
N GLY A 129 -1.59 -13.01 -11.25
CA GLY A 129 -0.20 -12.86 -11.61
C GLY A 129 0.60 -12.03 -10.59
N ALA A 130 1.91 -11.93 -10.79
CA ALA A 130 2.74 -11.03 -10.00
C ALA A 130 2.29 -9.57 -10.20
N LEU A 131 2.37 -8.77 -9.12
CA LEU A 131 1.97 -7.36 -9.13
C LEU A 131 0.54 -7.17 -9.65
N GLN A 132 -0.41 -7.99 -9.18
CA GLN A 132 -1.83 -7.76 -9.40
C GLN A 132 -2.53 -7.47 -8.08
N TYR A 133 -3.53 -6.60 -8.10
CA TYR A 133 -4.40 -6.32 -6.95
C TYR A 133 -5.84 -6.71 -7.28
N LEU A 134 -6.60 -6.99 -6.23
CA LEU A 134 -8.01 -7.32 -6.34
C LEU A 134 -8.83 -6.04 -6.41
N ARG A 135 -9.70 -5.91 -7.41
CA ARG A 135 -10.67 -4.81 -7.53
C ARG A 135 -12.03 -5.32 -7.96
N MET A 136 -13.05 -4.45 -7.96
CA MET A 136 -14.32 -4.72 -8.63
C MET A 136 -14.18 -4.46 -10.14
N ASN A 137 -14.83 -5.28 -10.97
CA ASN A 137 -14.88 -5.04 -12.41
C ASN A 137 -15.66 -3.75 -12.73
N ALA A 138 -15.47 -3.20 -13.93
CA ALA A 138 -16.09 -1.94 -14.34
C ALA A 138 -17.64 -1.96 -14.35
N GLY A 139 -18.25 -3.15 -14.26
CA GLY A 139 -19.69 -3.32 -14.19
C GLY A 139 -20.23 -3.52 -12.77
N ASP A 140 -19.40 -3.42 -11.74
CA ASP A 140 -19.77 -3.64 -10.33
C ASP A 140 -20.42 -5.02 -10.05
N THR A 141 -20.05 -6.04 -10.82
CA THR A 141 -20.70 -7.37 -10.81
C THR A 141 -19.82 -8.49 -10.29
N ALA A 142 -18.49 -8.35 -10.35
CA ALA A 142 -17.57 -9.37 -9.89
C ALA A 142 -16.19 -8.80 -9.56
N PRO A 143 -15.48 -9.37 -8.57
CA PRO A 143 -14.08 -9.06 -8.36
C PRO A 143 -13.21 -9.59 -9.51
N GLU A 144 -12.17 -8.85 -9.85
CA GLU A 144 -11.18 -9.22 -10.87
C GLU A 144 -9.76 -8.86 -10.42
N TRP A 145 -8.77 -9.55 -10.99
CA TRP A 145 -7.38 -9.13 -10.87
C TRP A 145 -7.10 -8.00 -11.84
N ALA A 146 -6.71 -6.86 -11.30
CA ALA A 146 -6.11 -5.80 -12.08
C ALA A 146 -4.60 -5.89 -11.96
N THR A 147 -3.90 -5.64 -13.07
CA THR A 147 -2.46 -5.37 -13.00
C THR A 147 -2.28 -4.17 -12.09
N ALA A 148 -1.57 -4.40 -10.98
CA ALA A 148 -1.06 -3.31 -10.20
C ALA A 148 -0.22 -2.52 -11.20
N PRO A 149 -0.53 -1.25 -11.41
CA PRO A 149 0.47 -0.39 -11.99
C PRO A 149 1.80 -0.69 -11.30
N SER A 150 2.87 -0.83 -12.09
CA SER A 150 4.22 -0.63 -11.56
C SER A 150 4.19 0.58 -10.63
N ASP A 151 5.00 0.61 -9.56
CA ASP A 151 5.02 1.62 -8.48
C ASP A 151 4.84 3.10 -8.93
N SER A 152 5.00 3.38 -10.24
CA SER A 152 4.54 4.53 -11.00
C SER A 152 3.08 5.03 -10.83
N ILE A 153 2.04 4.26 -10.45
CA ILE A 153 0.69 4.88 -10.25
C ILE A 153 0.64 5.80 -9.03
N ALA A 154 1.42 5.52 -7.99
CA ALA A 154 1.48 6.42 -6.84
C ALA A 154 2.06 7.79 -7.23
N MET A 155 2.95 7.81 -8.23
CA MET A 155 3.68 9.00 -8.61
C MET A 155 3.03 9.76 -9.76
N TYR A 156 2.45 9.06 -10.75
CA TYR A 156 1.82 9.65 -11.93
C TYR A 156 0.29 9.68 -11.86
N GLY A 157 -0.30 9.22 -10.77
CA GLY A 157 -1.74 9.15 -10.59
C GLY A 157 -2.38 7.90 -11.19
N ASP A 158 -3.64 7.66 -10.83
CA ASP A 158 -4.41 6.48 -11.21
C ASP A 158 -5.16 6.62 -12.56
N GLY A 159 -5.21 7.83 -13.12
CA GLY A 159 -5.88 8.11 -14.37
C GLY A 159 -7.41 8.20 -14.29
N ASN A 160 -7.99 8.35 -13.08
CA ASN A 160 -9.43 8.34 -12.88
C ASN A 160 -10.20 9.48 -13.57
N ASP A 161 -9.53 10.60 -13.89
CA ASP A 161 -10.12 11.72 -14.62
C ASP A 161 -10.11 11.48 -16.15
N GLY A 162 -9.60 10.33 -16.61
CA GLY A 162 -9.68 9.88 -18.00
C GLY A 162 -8.79 10.66 -18.98
N ASN A 163 -9.06 10.51 -20.28
CA ASN A 163 -8.38 11.28 -21.32
C ASN A 163 -9.07 12.64 -21.47
N VAL A 164 -8.33 13.74 -21.26
CA VAL A 164 -8.89 15.09 -21.29
C VAL A 164 -8.13 15.98 -22.25
N THR A 165 -8.87 16.78 -23.01
CA THR A 165 -8.34 17.83 -23.87
C THR A 165 -8.81 19.18 -23.34
N ILE A 166 -7.87 20.07 -23.01
CA ILE A 166 -8.12 21.45 -22.63
C ILE A 166 -8.23 22.29 -23.91
N SER A 167 -9.46 22.46 -24.39
CA SER A 167 -9.79 23.23 -25.60
C SER A 167 -10.27 24.66 -25.31
N VAL A 168 -10.46 24.98 -24.03
CA VAL A 168 -10.81 26.32 -23.51
C VAL A 168 -9.96 26.64 -22.29
N ASN A 169 -9.80 27.92 -21.97
CA ASN A 169 -9.09 28.32 -20.75
C ASN A 169 -9.77 27.72 -19.53
N THR A 170 -9.00 26.99 -18.71
CA THR A 170 -9.52 26.15 -17.64
C THR A 170 -8.80 26.45 -16.34
N ASN A 171 -9.56 26.59 -15.25
CA ASN A 171 -9.02 26.67 -13.89
C ASN A 171 -9.26 25.34 -13.19
N LEU A 172 -8.24 24.80 -12.54
CA LEU A 172 -8.42 23.66 -11.65
C LEU A 172 -9.08 24.09 -10.33
N SER A 173 -9.83 23.16 -9.74
CA SER A 173 -10.50 23.33 -8.43
C SER A 173 -10.17 22.21 -7.44
N ARG A 174 -9.37 21.24 -7.88
CA ARG A 174 -8.84 20.11 -7.11
C ARG A 174 -7.62 19.55 -7.84
N ASP A 175 -6.87 18.68 -7.16
CA ASP A 175 -5.87 17.85 -7.83
C ASP A 175 -6.53 16.96 -8.89
N MET A 176 -5.84 16.82 -10.02
CA MET A 176 -6.35 16.09 -11.19
C MET A 176 -5.45 14.89 -11.50
N TYR A 177 -6.08 13.77 -11.85
CA TYR A 177 -5.47 12.47 -12.09
C TYR A 177 -5.86 11.97 -13.48
N TYR A 178 -5.29 12.55 -14.53
CA TYR A 178 -5.62 12.24 -15.92
C TYR A 178 -4.99 10.92 -16.37
N ASN A 179 -5.67 10.19 -17.24
CA ASN A 179 -5.07 9.08 -17.98
C ASN A 179 -4.16 9.62 -19.10
N ASN A 180 -4.65 10.58 -19.89
CA ASN A 180 -3.84 11.41 -20.80
C ASN A 180 -4.36 12.85 -20.73
N LEU A 181 -3.47 13.83 -20.86
CA LEU A 181 -3.82 15.25 -20.86
C LEU A 181 -3.24 15.90 -22.12
N THR A 182 -4.12 16.49 -22.93
CA THR A 182 -3.73 17.35 -24.05
C THR A 182 -4.16 18.78 -23.76
N ILE A 183 -3.28 19.75 -24.00
CA ILE A 183 -3.61 21.17 -23.92
C ILE A 183 -3.46 21.76 -25.33
N ASP A 184 -4.56 22.24 -25.88
CA ASP A 184 -4.57 22.82 -27.21
C ASP A 184 -3.74 24.10 -27.26
N SER A 185 -3.20 24.40 -28.45
CA SER A 185 -2.50 25.67 -28.68
C SER A 185 -3.34 26.87 -28.28
N THR A 186 -2.70 27.90 -27.74
CA THR A 186 -3.32 29.15 -27.22
C THR A 186 -4.22 28.98 -25.99
N LYS A 187 -4.40 27.77 -25.46
CA LYS A 187 -5.23 27.54 -24.26
C LYS A 187 -4.40 27.58 -23.00
N ILE A 188 -5.00 28.12 -21.95
CA ILE A 188 -4.40 28.25 -20.64
C ILE A 188 -5.05 27.27 -19.67
N LEU A 189 -4.25 26.40 -19.08
CA LEU A 189 -4.59 25.62 -17.90
C LEU A 189 -3.98 26.29 -16.67
N SER A 190 -4.80 27.01 -15.90
CA SER A 190 -4.37 27.57 -14.62
C SER A 190 -4.48 26.51 -13.53
N THR A 191 -3.36 26.17 -12.91
CA THR A 191 -3.34 25.10 -11.89
C THR A 191 -3.99 25.53 -10.59
N LYS A 192 -4.04 26.84 -10.30
CA LYS A 192 -4.58 27.41 -9.04
C LYS A 192 -4.02 26.73 -7.77
N GLY A 193 -2.78 26.25 -7.85
CA GLY A 193 -2.10 25.58 -6.75
C GLY A 193 -2.50 24.12 -6.56
N TYR A 194 -3.16 23.50 -7.54
CA TYR A 194 -3.47 22.08 -7.56
C TYR A 194 -2.42 21.30 -8.37
N ARG A 195 -2.23 20.04 -7.99
CA ARG A 195 -1.28 19.10 -8.60
C ARG A 195 -1.88 18.48 -9.86
N ILE A 196 -1.04 18.25 -10.85
CA ILE A 196 -1.39 17.53 -12.08
C ILE A 196 -0.66 16.19 -12.09
N PHE A 197 -1.43 15.11 -12.12
CA PHE A 197 -0.95 13.75 -12.29
C PHE A 197 -1.45 13.22 -13.64
N VAL A 198 -0.56 12.62 -14.44
CA VAL A 198 -0.89 12.05 -15.74
C VAL A 198 -0.28 10.65 -15.88
N ALA A 199 -1.14 9.62 -15.84
CA ALA A 199 -0.70 8.21 -15.85
C ALA A 199 -0.04 7.79 -17.18
N GLY A 200 -0.44 8.43 -18.28
CA GLY A 200 0.06 8.25 -19.63
C GLY A 200 0.87 9.45 -20.12
N ALA A 201 0.36 10.15 -21.13
CA ALA A 201 1.05 11.26 -21.79
C ALA A 201 0.42 12.62 -21.47
N LEU A 202 1.28 13.59 -21.18
CA LEU A 202 1.00 15.02 -21.20
C LEU A 202 1.52 15.60 -22.53
N ASP A 203 0.61 16.09 -23.37
CA ASP A 203 0.90 16.84 -24.59
C ASP A 203 0.51 18.32 -24.39
N ASN A 204 1.50 19.16 -24.09
CA ASN A 204 1.30 20.57 -23.88
C ASN A 204 1.69 21.39 -25.12
N ASN A 205 0.66 21.84 -25.85
CA ASN A 205 0.80 22.81 -26.95
C ASN A 205 0.36 24.23 -26.55
N GLY A 206 -0.17 24.39 -25.33
CA GLY A 206 -0.68 25.66 -24.79
C GLY A 206 0.17 26.18 -23.63
N THR A 207 -0.50 26.68 -22.59
CA THR A 207 0.16 27.22 -21.40
C THR A 207 -0.37 26.54 -20.15
N ILE A 208 0.51 25.98 -19.32
CA ILE A 208 0.21 25.60 -17.94
C ILE A 208 0.76 26.70 -17.05
N GLU A 209 -0.08 27.30 -16.19
CA GLU A 209 0.37 28.43 -15.40
C GLU A 209 -0.09 28.45 -13.94
N HIS A 210 0.72 29.12 -13.13
CA HIS A 210 0.38 29.53 -11.78
C HIS A 210 1.03 30.87 -11.42
N ASN A 211 0.78 31.88 -12.26
CA ASN A 211 1.42 33.19 -12.15
C ASN A 211 0.81 34.05 -11.03
N GLY A 212 1.62 34.99 -10.53
CA GLY A 212 1.14 36.12 -9.73
C GLY A 212 0.48 37.19 -10.61
N ALA A 213 -0.45 37.95 -10.04
CA ALA A 213 -1.14 39.00 -10.76
C ALA A 213 -0.25 40.24 -10.92
N SER A 214 -0.22 40.79 -12.14
CA SER A 214 0.28 42.14 -12.37
C SER A 214 -0.68 43.16 -11.76
N THR A 215 -0.18 44.35 -11.49
CA THR A 215 -0.99 45.43 -10.93
C THR A 215 -1.39 46.46 -11.96
N ALA A 216 -2.54 47.08 -11.71
CA ALA A 216 -2.93 48.34 -12.32
C ALA A 216 -3.29 49.31 -11.20
N ASN A 217 -2.65 50.48 -11.19
CA ASN A 217 -3.01 51.63 -10.35
C ASN A 217 -2.87 51.45 -8.84
N GLY A 218 -1.63 51.38 -8.34
CA GLY A 218 -1.31 51.56 -6.92
C GLY A 218 -1.76 50.44 -5.98
N THR A 219 -2.77 49.65 -6.33
CA THR A 219 -3.16 48.46 -5.57
C THR A 219 -2.20 47.33 -5.89
N GLY A 220 -1.69 46.67 -4.84
CA GLY A 220 -0.78 45.53 -4.95
C GLY A 220 -1.44 44.33 -5.65
N GLY A 221 -0.62 43.54 -6.33
CA GLY A 221 -1.08 42.46 -7.20
C GLY A 221 -1.36 41.24 -6.35
N ALA A 222 -2.49 40.59 -6.57
CA ALA A 222 -2.77 39.33 -5.88
C ALA A 222 -1.65 38.32 -6.18
N GLY A 223 -1.13 37.68 -5.14
CA GLY A 223 -0.26 36.52 -5.30
C GLY A 223 -0.99 35.38 -6.00
N ALA A 224 -0.24 34.44 -6.55
CA ALA A 224 -0.82 33.19 -7.04
C ALA A 224 -1.62 32.52 -5.90
N VAL A 225 -2.81 32.01 -6.19
CA VAL A 225 -3.70 31.50 -5.16
C VAL A 225 -3.19 30.20 -4.53
N THR A 226 -3.51 29.98 -3.26
CA THR A 226 -3.19 28.71 -2.59
C THR A 226 -4.25 27.65 -2.92
N GLY A 227 -3.78 26.46 -3.31
CA GLY A 227 -4.60 25.27 -3.55
C GLY A 227 -4.23 24.16 -2.56
N THR A 228 -3.93 22.97 -3.07
CA THR A 228 -3.26 21.91 -2.29
C THR A 228 -1.77 22.20 -2.07
N MET A 229 -1.22 23.09 -2.90
CA MET A 229 0.14 23.62 -2.82
C MET A 229 0.15 25.10 -2.45
N SER A 230 1.29 25.59 -1.97
CA SER A 230 1.50 27.00 -1.63
C SER A 230 1.29 27.92 -2.83
N GLY A 231 0.58 29.02 -2.59
CA GLY A 231 0.47 30.16 -3.50
C GLY A 231 1.70 31.08 -3.50
N GLY A 232 1.56 32.25 -4.10
CA GLY A 232 2.51 33.35 -4.08
C GLY A 232 2.08 34.46 -3.12
N GLY A 233 2.99 35.39 -2.82
CA GLY A 233 2.73 36.51 -1.91
C GLY A 233 2.05 37.67 -2.62
N ASP A 234 1.13 38.36 -1.95
CA ASP A 234 0.50 39.58 -2.48
C ASP A 234 1.53 40.70 -2.64
N GLY A 235 1.43 41.49 -3.69
CA GLY A 235 2.19 42.71 -3.85
C GLY A 235 1.76 43.77 -2.84
N GLY A 236 2.67 44.66 -2.50
CA GLY A 236 2.42 45.77 -1.59
C GLY A 236 1.59 46.86 -2.26
N ASN A 237 0.58 47.36 -1.55
CA ASN A 237 -0.14 48.56 -1.95
C ASN A 237 0.78 49.78 -1.93
N SER A 238 0.63 50.66 -2.89
CA SER A 238 1.21 51.99 -2.87
C SER A 238 0.44 52.92 -1.95
N ASN A 239 1.06 54.05 -1.64
CA ASN A 239 0.40 55.12 -0.91
C ASN A 239 0.73 56.47 -1.57
N GLY A 240 -0.25 57.37 -1.65
CA GLY A 240 -0.06 58.70 -2.24
C GLY A 240 0.40 58.70 -3.70
N GLY A 241 -0.08 57.78 -4.54
CA GLY A 241 0.19 57.77 -5.98
C GLY A 241 1.44 57.01 -6.43
N GLY A 242 2.17 56.33 -5.56
CA GLY A 242 3.16 55.33 -5.98
C GLY A 242 2.55 54.19 -6.80
N GLY A 243 3.39 53.39 -7.46
CA GLY A 243 2.95 52.19 -8.17
C GLY A 243 2.70 50.99 -7.25
N GLY A 244 1.73 50.13 -7.55
CA GLY A 244 1.47 48.91 -6.78
C GLY A 244 2.52 47.85 -7.07
N GLY A 245 2.92 47.07 -6.06
CA GLY A 245 3.84 45.95 -6.27
C GLY A 245 3.14 44.75 -6.92
N GLY A 246 3.82 43.99 -7.79
CA GLY A 246 3.26 42.80 -8.42
C GLY A 246 3.16 41.59 -7.49
N GLY A 247 2.18 40.70 -7.70
CA GLY A 247 2.03 39.48 -6.90
C GLY A 247 3.07 38.40 -7.25
N GLY A 248 3.47 37.57 -6.29
CA GLY A 248 4.41 36.47 -6.54
C GLY A 248 3.78 35.29 -7.27
N GLY A 249 4.57 34.57 -8.07
CA GLY A 249 4.20 33.32 -8.72
C GLY A 249 4.02 32.17 -7.72
N GLY A 250 3.22 31.16 -8.05
CA GLY A 250 2.92 30.03 -7.18
C GLY A 250 3.76 28.78 -7.46
N LEU A 251 3.39 27.66 -6.86
CA LEU A 251 4.00 26.37 -7.20
C LEU A 251 3.22 25.67 -8.31
N ILE A 252 3.93 25.12 -9.29
CA ILE A 252 3.42 24.12 -10.26
C ILE A 252 4.05 22.78 -9.93
N PHE A 253 3.20 21.76 -9.80
CA PHE A 253 3.62 20.37 -9.67
C PHE A 253 2.98 19.54 -10.78
N ILE A 254 3.82 18.90 -11.58
CA ILE A 254 3.39 18.00 -12.65
C ILE A 254 4.13 16.67 -12.48
N ALA A 255 3.39 15.58 -12.44
CA ALA A 255 3.95 14.25 -12.57
C ALA A 255 3.28 13.55 -13.75
N SER A 256 4.06 13.22 -14.78
CA SER A 256 3.56 12.56 -15.98
C SER A 256 4.54 11.49 -16.45
N ARG A 257 4.04 10.31 -16.84
CA ARG A 257 4.92 9.25 -17.37
C ARG A 257 5.64 9.73 -18.65
N THR A 258 4.92 10.32 -19.58
CA THR A 258 5.49 10.91 -20.80
C THR A 258 5.13 12.38 -20.90
N ILE A 259 6.11 13.25 -21.21
CA ILE A 259 5.86 14.66 -21.49
C ILE A 259 6.32 15.02 -22.89
N ASP A 260 5.42 15.63 -23.64
CA ASP A 260 5.71 16.44 -24.80
C ASP A 260 5.32 17.89 -24.49
N ASN A 261 6.31 18.78 -24.42
CA ASN A 261 6.11 20.21 -24.23
C ASN A 261 6.67 20.98 -25.44
N THR A 262 6.58 20.45 -26.66
CA THR A 262 7.17 21.08 -27.86
C THR A 262 6.53 22.41 -28.23
N GLY A 263 5.20 22.49 -28.13
CA GLY A 263 4.43 23.68 -28.51
C GLY A 263 4.11 24.60 -27.34
N GLY A 264 4.40 24.17 -26.11
CA GLY A 264 3.83 24.75 -24.91
C GLY A 264 4.79 25.52 -24.01
N VAL A 265 4.20 26.21 -23.04
CA VAL A 265 4.88 26.93 -21.97
C VAL A 265 4.37 26.40 -20.63
N ILE A 266 5.29 26.18 -19.69
CA ILE A 266 4.97 25.91 -18.28
C ILE A 266 5.53 27.08 -17.46
N GLN A 267 4.68 27.86 -16.79
CA GLN A 267 5.11 29.12 -16.18
C GLN A 267 4.56 29.38 -14.78
N ALA A 268 5.44 29.81 -13.88
CA ALA A 268 5.12 30.28 -12.55
C ALA A 268 5.72 31.68 -12.33
N ASN A 269 5.36 32.61 -13.20
CA ASN A 269 5.94 33.96 -13.22
C ASN A 269 5.36 34.85 -12.11
N GLY A 270 6.16 35.79 -11.62
CA GLY A 270 5.68 36.90 -10.82
C GLY A 270 4.94 37.94 -11.67
N GLY A 271 4.01 38.67 -11.06
CA GLY A 271 3.29 39.77 -11.68
C GLY A 271 4.12 41.05 -11.74
N ASN A 272 3.85 41.90 -12.73
CA ASN A 272 4.52 43.19 -12.87
C ASN A 272 4.02 44.21 -11.84
N GLY A 273 4.92 45.04 -11.34
CA GLY A 273 4.57 46.26 -10.60
C GLY A 273 4.00 47.32 -11.55
N SER A 274 3.14 48.20 -11.04
CA SER A 274 2.56 49.28 -11.83
C SER A 274 3.46 50.51 -11.79
N ASP A 275 3.33 51.36 -12.78
CA ASP A 275 3.98 52.68 -12.79
C ASP A 275 3.44 53.55 -11.63
N GLY A 276 4.25 54.51 -11.18
CA GLY A 276 3.78 55.58 -10.31
C GLY A 276 2.83 56.51 -11.06
N ILE A 277 1.88 57.14 -10.38
CA ILE A 277 0.91 58.10 -10.94
C ILE A 277 1.29 59.51 -10.49
N SER A 278 1.08 60.51 -11.35
CA SER A 278 1.25 61.92 -10.97
C SER A 278 0.27 62.31 -9.86
N ILE A 279 0.80 62.89 -8.78
CA ILE A 279 0.00 63.33 -7.64
C ILE A 279 -0.27 64.82 -7.68
N ALA A 280 -1.45 65.21 -7.21
CA ALA A 280 -1.73 66.58 -6.81
C ALA A 280 -0.88 66.94 -5.57
N GLU A 281 -0.42 68.18 -5.48
CA GLU A 281 0.43 68.67 -4.39
C GLU A 281 -0.14 68.30 -3.00
N GLY A 282 0.70 67.78 -2.11
CA GLY A 282 0.37 67.58 -0.69
C GLY A 282 0.22 66.13 -0.20
N GLN A 283 0.40 65.10 -1.03
CA GLN A 283 0.39 63.70 -0.58
C GLN A 283 1.81 63.13 -0.42
N SER A 284 2.08 62.56 0.76
CA SER A 284 3.30 61.81 1.06
C SER A 284 2.90 60.46 1.64
N GLY A 285 3.50 59.38 1.15
CA GLY A 285 3.17 58.05 1.60
C GLY A 285 4.27 57.04 1.28
N THR A 286 4.55 56.17 2.24
CA THR A 286 5.38 55.00 2.05
C THR A 286 4.52 53.86 1.51
N GLY A 287 4.95 53.23 0.42
CA GLY A 287 4.34 51.99 -0.05
C GLY A 287 4.53 50.86 0.97
N SER A 288 3.60 49.92 0.98
CA SER A 288 3.65 48.73 1.85
C SER A 288 4.62 47.70 1.27
N ALA A 289 5.23 46.88 2.13
CA ALA A 289 5.96 45.70 1.67
C ALA A 289 5.00 44.67 1.05
N GLY A 290 5.49 43.87 0.10
CA GLY A 290 4.75 42.71 -0.38
C GLY A 290 4.70 41.60 0.67
N GLY A 291 3.67 40.77 0.60
CA GLY A 291 3.50 39.58 1.41
C GLY A 291 4.54 38.50 1.10
N SER A 292 4.93 37.76 2.13
CA SER A 292 5.79 36.57 2.04
C SER A 292 4.97 35.33 2.36
N VAL A 293 5.15 34.25 1.59
CA VAL A 293 4.37 33.00 1.78
C VAL A 293 5.04 32.06 2.79
N SER A 294 6.33 32.22 3.08
CA SER A 294 7.05 31.63 4.22
C SER A 294 8.53 32.06 4.18
N PRO A 295 9.17 32.37 5.32
CA PRO A 295 10.55 32.89 5.37
C PRO A 295 11.63 31.86 4.99
N SER A 296 11.27 30.60 4.73
CA SER A 296 12.20 29.51 4.45
C SER A 296 12.08 28.91 3.04
N ALA A 297 11.14 29.38 2.21
CA ALA A 297 10.85 28.79 0.91
C ALA A 297 11.60 29.50 -0.24
N GLU A 298 12.20 28.75 -1.18
CA GLU A 298 12.96 29.30 -2.32
C GLU A 298 12.10 29.82 -3.49
N GLY A 299 10.99 30.48 -3.17
CA GLY A 299 10.35 31.37 -4.12
C GLY A 299 11.23 32.60 -4.38
N GLY A 300 11.12 33.17 -5.57
CA GLY A 300 11.82 34.42 -5.88
C GLY A 300 11.40 35.52 -4.89
N ALA A 301 12.37 36.28 -4.37
CA ALA A 301 12.06 37.48 -3.60
C ALA A 301 11.35 38.51 -4.50
N GLY A 302 10.31 39.16 -3.97
CA GLY A 302 9.67 40.29 -4.65
C GLY A 302 10.62 41.48 -4.74
N GLY A 303 10.49 42.25 -5.81
CA GLY A 303 11.24 43.49 -6.02
C GLY A 303 10.82 44.56 -5.01
N ALA A 304 11.75 45.42 -4.61
CA ALA A 304 11.44 46.58 -3.79
C ALA A 304 10.64 47.61 -4.61
N GLY A 305 9.72 48.31 -3.94
CA GLY A 305 9.07 49.48 -4.51
C GLY A 305 10.06 50.63 -4.70
N GLY A 306 9.83 51.46 -5.69
CA GLY A 306 10.59 52.69 -5.92
C GLY A 306 10.38 53.68 -4.77
N GLN A 307 11.46 54.23 -4.22
CA GLN A 307 11.37 55.29 -3.22
C GLN A 307 11.33 56.66 -3.92
N GLY A 308 10.62 57.63 -3.33
CA GLY A 308 10.68 59.03 -3.76
C GLY A 308 11.97 59.76 -3.36
N ASN A 309 12.99 59.08 -2.80
CA ASN A 309 14.21 59.74 -2.31
C ASN A 309 15.52 58.90 -2.19
N GLY A 310 15.66 57.74 -2.84
CA GLY A 310 16.98 57.07 -2.93
C GLY A 310 17.00 55.54 -2.92
N THR A 311 17.92 55.02 -3.74
CA THR A 311 18.39 53.64 -4.01
C THR A 311 17.37 52.50 -4.02
N ALA A 312 17.15 51.98 -5.22
CA ALA A 312 16.48 50.73 -5.52
C ALA A 312 17.08 49.54 -4.74
N GLY A 313 16.23 48.74 -4.10
CA GLY A 313 16.62 47.50 -3.41
C GLY A 313 16.97 46.38 -4.40
N GLY A 314 18.10 45.70 -4.16
CA GLY A 314 18.74 44.76 -5.11
C GLY A 314 17.88 43.55 -5.52
N ALA A 315 18.04 43.14 -6.78
CA ALA A 315 17.42 41.96 -7.36
C ALA A 315 18.26 40.69 -7.10
N GLY A 316 17.60 39.58 -6.78
CA GLY A 316 18.20 38.23 -6.72
C GLY A 316 18.05 37.50 -8.07
N GLY A 317 18.96 36.55 -8.35
CA GLY A 317 19.03 35.82 -9.61
C GLY A 317 18.30 34.47 -9.62
N THR A 318 17.96 34.00 -10.83
CA THR A 318 17.38 32.68 -11.14
C THR A 318 18.40 31.55 -10.89
N THR A 319 17.95 30.41 -10.34
CA THR A 319 18.74 29.16 -10.37
C THR A 319 17.89 28.04 -10.98
N THR A 320 18.26 27.59 -12.18
CA THR A 320 17.68 26.40 -12.83
C THR A 320 18.65 25.24 -12.65
N THR A 321 18.21 24.13 -12.04
CA THR A 321 19.07 22.95 -11.86
C THR A 321 18.34 21.66 -12.20
N THR A 322 18.97 20.80 -13.01
CA THR A 322 18.47 19.47 -13.40
C THR A 322 19.18 18.40 -12.58
N TYR A 323 18.45 17.48 -11.95
CA TYR A 323 19.00 16.45 -11.06
C TYR A 323 18.66 15.03 -11.51
N GLY A 324 19.52 14.06 -11.18
CA GLY A 324 19.18 12.63 -11.23
C GLY A 324 18.44 12.19 -9.96
N VAL A 325 17.69 11.08 -10.03
CA VAL A 325 16.71 10.61 -9.00
C VAL A 325 17.23 10.64 -7.55
N ARG A 326 18.46 10.15 -7.30
CA ARG A 326 19.05 10.13 -5.94
C ARG A 326 19.46 11.53 -5.43
N SER A 327 19.88 12.43 -6.31
CA SER A 327 20.25 13.80 -5.92
C SER A 327 19.05 14.73 -5.81
N ALA A 328 18.01 14.51 -6.62
CA ALA A 328 16.77 15.28 -6.60
C ALA A 328 15.99 15.09 -5.29
N LEU A 329 15.87 13.85 -4.82
CA LEU A 329 15.23 13.53 -3.53
C LEU A 329 15.97 14.15 -2.35
N GLN A 330 17.30 14.16 -2.37
CA GLN A 330 18.12 14.72 -1.30
C GLN A 330 18.00 16.25 -1.24
N GLU A 331 17.86 16.93 -2.38
CA GLU A 331 17.64 18.37 -2.43
C GLU A 331 16.19 18.74 -2.08
N LEU A 332 15.19 18.00 -2.58
CA LEU A 332 13.77 18.20 -2.26
C LEU A 332 13.48 18.05 -0.75
N VAL A 333 14.21 17.17 -0.06
CA VAL A 333 14.10 16.99 1.39
C VAL A 333 14.84 18.09 2.17
N SER A 334 15.85 18.71 1.59
CA SER A 334 16.68 19.73 2.26
C SER A 334 16.18 21.16 2.03
N LYS A 335 15.32 21.37 1.02
CA LYS A 335 14.91 22.68 0.52
C LYS A 335 13.41 22.84 0.65
N THR A 336 12.95 23.83 1.42
CA THR A 336 11.53 24.19 1.40
C THR A 336 11.26 24.91 0.07
N ILE A 337 10.35 24.38 -0.73
CA ILE A 337 9.96 25.00 -2.02
C ILE A 337 8.60 25.67 -1.81
N GLY A 338 8.46 26.91 -2.27
CA GLY A 338 7.21 27.67 -2.16
C GLY A 338 7.08 28.67 -3.29
N GLY A 339 5.96 29.40 -3.31
CA GLY A 339 5.76 30.48 -4.29
C GLY A 339 6.63 31.69 -4.00
N GLY A 340 6.76 32.55 -5.01
CA GLY A 340 7.47 33.81 -4.95
C GLY A 340 6.80 34.81 -4.01
N ALA A 341 7.58 35.73 -3.47
CA ALA A 341 7.09 36.85 -2.67
C ALA A 341 6.51 37.96 -3.56
N GLY A 342 5.56 38.73 -3.03
CA GLY A 342 5.05 39.91 -3.74
C GLY A 342 6.07 41.05 -3.74
N GLY A 343 6.04 41.88 -4.77
CA GLY A 343 6.84 43.09 -4.87
C GLY A 343 6.33 44.18 -3.91
N GLY A 344 7.20 45.08 -3.48
CA GLY A 344 6.82 46.23 -2.63
C GLY A 344 6.11 47.33 -3.42
N GLY A 345 5.19 48.03 -2.76
CA GLY A 345 4.57 49.23 -3.30
C GLY A 345 5.55 50.39 -3.42
N GLY A 346 5.43 51.17 -4.47
CA GLY A 346 6.15 52.43 -4.66
C GLY A 346 5.71 53.48 -3.64
N SER A 347 6.66 54.35 -3.27
CA SER A 347 6.43 55.49 -2.38
C SER A 347 6.38 56.79 -3.17
N CYS A 348 5.80 57.82 -2.59
CA CYS A 348 5.79 59.17 -3.15
C CYS A 348 6.40 60.19 -2.17
N ASN A 349 7.02 61.23 -2.72
CA ASN A 349 7.46 62.40 -1.97
C ASN A 349 6.98 63.67 -2.66
N GLN A 350 6.50 64.65 -1.89
CA GLN A 350 5.83 65.86 -2.38
C GLN A 350 6.68 66.70 -3.34
N THR A 351 8.00 66.57 -3.28
CA THR A 351 8.93 67.39 -4.07
C THR A 351 9.44 66.69 -5.33
N ILE A 352 9.29 65.35 -5.44
CA ILE A 352 10.13 64.54 -6.35
C ILE A 352 9.38 63.37 -7.03
N GLY A 353 8.05 63.44 -7.09
CA GLY A 353 7.26 62.48 -7.86
C GLY A 353 7.02 61.12 -7.20
N ALA A 354 6.40 60.22 -7.97
CA ALA A 354 5.97 58.90 -7.53
C ALA A 354 6.89 57.80 -8.08
N GLY A 355 7.37 56.91 -7.20
CA GLY A 355 8.12 55.71 -7.56
C GLY A 355 7.21 54.59 -8.09
N GLY A 356 7.73 53.80 -9.03
CA GLY A 356 7.02 52.61 -9.54
C GLY A 356 7.00 51.46 -8.53
N GLY A 357 6.04 50.54 -8.63
CA GLY A 357 5.96 49.36 -7.77
C GLY A 357 6.96 48.28 -8.18
N GLY A 358 7.45 47.49 -7.22
CA GLY A 358 8.34 46.37 -7.51
C GLY A 358 7.61 45.20 -8.15
N GLY A 359 8.28 44.42 -9.00
CA GLY A 359 7.71 43.19 -9.58
C GLY A 359 7.66 42.05 -8.57
N GLY A 360 6.65 41.17 -8.67
CA GLY A 360 6.57 39.97 -7.84
C GLY A 360 7.64 38.95 -8.20
N GLY A 361 8.09 38.13 -7.24
CA GLY A 361 9.04 37.06 -7.50
C GLY A 361 8.42 35.90 -8.26
N GLY A 362 9.23 35.20 -9.07
CA GLY A 362 8.84 33.95 -9.70
C GLY A 362 8.59 32.85 -8.66
N GLY A 363 7.66 31.97 -8.95
CA GLY A 363 7.34 30.79 -8.16
C GLY A 363 8.26 29.61 -8.50
N ALA A 364 7.75 28.39 -8.34
CA ALA A 364 8.53 27.20 -8.60
C ALA A 364 7.80 26.20 -9.48
N ILE A 365 8.56 25.49 -10.31
CA ILE A 365 8.06 24.42 -11.18
C ILE A 365 8.76 23.13 -10.77
N ILE A 366 7.99 22.11 -10.44
CA ILE A 366 8.47 20.76 -10.19
C ILE A 366 7.84 19.83 -11.21
N ILE A 367 8.67 19.12 -11.96
CA ILE A 367 8.22 18.18 -12.98
C ILE A 367 8.90 16.84 -12.75
N ILE A 368 8.08 15.80 -12.69
CA ILE A 368 8.50 14.41 -12.56
C ILE A 368 8.05 13.65 -13.80
N TYR A 369 8.98 12.94 -14.44
CA TYR A 369 8.69 12.17 -15.65
C TYR A 369 9.58 10.96 -15.89
N ASP A 370 9.08 9.97 -16.64
CA ASP A 370 9.91 8.87 -17.15
C ASP A 370 10.58 9.28 -18.45
N THR A 371 9.76 9.71 -19.42
CA THR A 371 10.21 9.99 -20.79
C THR A 371 9.82 11.41 -21.21
N VAL A 372 10.76 12.12 -21.83
CA VAL A 372 10.49 13.36 -22.54
C VAL A 372 10.59 13.09 -24.04
N THR A 373 9.51 13.33 -24.75
CA THR A 373 9.49 13.26 -26.22
C THR A 373 10.12 14.51 -26.80
N ALA A 374 9.77 15.68 -26.27
CA ALA A 374 10.35 16.95 -26.64
C ALA A 374 9.99 18.05 -25.62
N TRP A 375 10.77 19.15 -25.65
CA TRP A 375 10.74 20.18 -24.62
C TRP A 375 10.96 21.58 -25.18
N ALA A 376 10.06 22.52 -24.87
CA ALA A 376 10.20 23.94 -25.18
C ALA A 376 10.48 24.78 -23.93
N THR A 377 9.57 25.68 -23.56
CA THR A 377 9.83 26.76 -22.59
C THR A 377 9.29 26.43 -21.20
N GLU A 378 10.10 26.75 -20.20
CA GLU A 378 9.68 26.84 -18.80
C GLU A 378 10.16 28.15 -18.23
N GLU A 379 9.29 28.80 -17.48
CA GLU A 379 9.57 30.13 -16.98
C GLU A 379 9.13 30.28 -15.51
N CYS A 380 10.08 30.62 -14.66
CA CYS A 380 9.79 31.11 -13.30
C CYS A 380 10.31 32.55 -13.19
N ALA A 381 10.05 33.40 -14.18
CA ALA A 381 10.56 34.77 -14.18
C ALA A 381 9.94 35.59 -13.05
N GLY A 382 10.71 36.52 -12.50
CA GLY A 382 10.14 37.59 -11.70
C GLY A 382 9.42 38.60 -12.59
N GLY A 383 8.41 39.26 -12.05
CA GLY A 383 7.73 40.36 -12.73
C GLY A 383 8.66 41.57 -12.88
N SER A 384 8.39 42.39 -13.89
CA SER A 384 9.05 43.67 -14.07
C SER A 384 8.62 44.67 -13.00
N GLY A 385 9.51 45.59 -12.62
CA GLY A 385 9.11 46.75 -11.82
C GLY A 385 8.43 47.81 -12.69
N GLY A 386 7.56 48.61 -12.09
CA GLY A 386 6.89 49.72 -12.75
C GLY A 386 7.83 50.92 -12.95
N ALA A 387 7.53 51.73 -13.96
CA ALA A 387 8.25 52.95 -14.27
C ALA A 387 7.91 54.11 -13.32
N PHE A 388 8.82 55.07 -13.19
CA PHE A 388 8.50 56.39 -12.64
C PHE A 388 7.93 57.31 -13.73
N LEU A 389 7.12 58.30 -13.33
CA LEU A 389 6.44 59.22 -14.27
C LEU A 389 7.06 60.64 -14.29
N THR A 390 7.83 61.03 -13.26
CA THR A 390 8.54 62.31 -13.21
C THR A 390 9.98 62.13 -12.73
N ASP A 391 10.18 61.99 -11.42
CA ASP A 391 11.48 62.12 -10.75
C ASP A 391 11.70 61.08 -9.62
N GLY A 392 10.77 60.12 -9.50
CA GLY A 392 10.91 58.92 -8.68
C GLY A 392 11.85 57.88 -9.30
N THR A 393 12.05 56.76 -8.61
CA THR A 393 12.79 55.61 -9.15
C THR A 393 11.85 54.55 -9.71
N ASN A 394 12.30 53.81 -10.73
CA ASN A 394 11.63 52.59 -11.17
C ASN A 394 11.55 51.60 -10.00
N GLY A 395 10.47 50.82 -9.94
CA GLY A 395 10.44 49.63 -9.09
C GLY A 395 11.47 48.61 -9.59
N THR A 396 11.95 47.75 -8.70
CA THR A 396 12.85 46.68 -9.12
C THR A 396 12.09 45.47 -9.62
N ALA A 397 12.67 44.76 -10.58
CA ALA A 397 12.10 43.49 -11.02
C ALA A 397 12.17 42.47 -9.88
N GLY A 398 11.18 41.58 -9.83
CA GLY A 398 11.20 40.43 -8.95
C GLY A 398 12.33 39.48 -9.31
N THR A 399 12.76 38.71 -8.33
CA THR A 399 13.70 37.62 -8.53
C THR A 399 12.98 36.48 -9.22
N ALA A 400 13.62 35.83 -10.18
CA ALA A 400 13.09 34.59 -10.73
C ALA A 400 13.14 33.47 -9.68
N GLY A 401 12.25 32.50 -9.81
CA GLY A 401 12.22 31.34 -8.94
C GLY A 401 12.95 30.13 -9.53
N THR A 402 12.48 28.93 -9.20
CA THR A 402 13.23 27.68 -9.42
C THR A 402 12.48 26.72 -10.33
N VAL A 403 13.20 26.03 -11.21
CA VAL A 403 12.68 24.88 -11.98
C VAL A 403 13.44 23.63 -11.57
N ILE A 404 12.71 22.58 -11.20
CA ILE A 404 13.24 21.27 -10.81
C ILE A 404 12.61 20.20 -11.70
N LYS A 405 13.48 19.43 -12.36
CA LYS A 405 13.10 18.26 -13.16
C LYS A 405 13.67 17.00 -12.57
N ILE A 406 12.84 15.96 -12.49
CA ILE A 406 13.22 14.63 -12.02
C ILE A 406 12.84 13.63 -13.10
N ALA A 407 13.85 12.98 -13.69
CA ALA A 407 13.71 12.09 -14.84
C ALA A 407 14.01 10.63 -14.48
N ASN A 408 13.37 9.69 -15.19
CA ASN A 408 13.62 8.23 -15.16
C ASN A 408 13.45 7.59 -13.77
N ILE A 409 12.25 7.68 -13.18
CA ILE A 409 11.97 7.07 -11.87
C ILE A 409 11.44 5.65 -11.99
#